data_AF-A0A8S2ZN02-F1
#
_entry.id   AF-A0A8S2ZN02-F1
#
_cell.length_a   1.000
_cell.length_b   1.000
_cell.length_c   1.000
_cell.angle_alpha   90.00
_cell.angle_beta   90.00
_cell.angle_gamma   90.00
#
_symmetry.space_group_name_H-M   'P 1'
#
loop_
_entity.id
_entity.type
_entity.pdbx_description
1 polymer ?
#
loop_
_entity_poly.entity_id
_entity_poly.type
_entity_poly.pdbx_seq_one_letter_code
_entity_poly.pdbx_strand_id
1 'polypeptide(L)' 'YLQGRTQSKAGHTKSAKSFAEEGGRYAVEAIQDVRTVATLNKEKYFIHKYEEAFNNDYL' A
#
# COMPACT_ATOMS: atom_id res chain seq x y z
N TYR A 1 -10.37 -37.72 -10.10
CA TYR A 1 -9.10 -37.19 -9.55
C TYR A 1 -9.02 -35.70 -9.82
N LEU A 2 -9.41 -34.89 -8.83
CA LEU A 2 -9.28 -33.43 -8.88
C LEU A 2 -7.88 -33.08 -8.37
N GLN A 3 -6.91 -32.94 -9.28
CA GLN A 3 -5.59 -32.41 -8.91
C GLN A 3 -5.48 -30.99 -9.44
N GLY A 4 -6.01 -30.07 -8.63
CA GLY A 4 -5.83 -28.64 -8.83
C GLY A 4 -4.34 -28.31 -8.85
N ARG A 5 -3.85 -27.87 -10.01
CA ARG A 5 -2.56 -27.19 -10.13
C ARG A 5 -2.70 -25.81 -9.47
N THR A 6 -2.47 -25.74 -8.16
CA THR A 6 -2.17 -24.50 -7.46
C THR A 6 -0.78 -24.03 -7.87
N GLN A 7 -0.63 -23.53 -9.10
CA GLN A 7 0.60 -22.87 -9.53
C GLN A 7 0.54 -21.40 -9.07
N SER A 8 1.53 -21.00 -8.27
CA SER A 8 1.90 -19.62 -7.91
C SER A 8 0.85 -18.72 -7.23
N LYS A 9 0.55 -18.98 -5.94
CA LYS A 9 0.01 -17.92 -5.04
C LYS A 9 1.06 -17.33 -4.09
N ALA A 10 2.20 -17.99 -3.91
CA ALA A 10 3.18 -17.59 -2.90
C ALA A 10 3.96 -16.30 -3.26
N GLY A 11 4.23 -16.07 -4.55
CA GLY A 11 4.91 -14.85 -5.02
C GLY A 11 4.04 -13.60 -4.86
N HIS A 12 2.81 -13.64 -5.38
CA HIS A 12 1.83 -12.55 -5.28
C HIS A 12 1.45 -12.20 -3.84
N THR A 13 1.42 -13.18 -2.93
CA THR A 13 1.10 -12.91 -1.51
C THR A 13 2.20 -12.10 -0.82
N LYS A 14 3.48 -12.34 -1.14
CA LYS A 14 4.60 -11.60 -0.54
C LYS A 14 4.67 -10.15 -1.03
N SER A 15 4.48 -9.93 -2.34
CA SER A 15 4.45 -8.58 -2.90
C SER A 15 3.25 -7.79 -2.38
N ALA A 16 2.05 -8.37 -2.39
CA ALA A 16 0.84 -7.73 -1.87
C ALA A 16 0.97 -7.35 -0.39
N LYS A 17 1.59 -8.20 0.45
CA LYS A 17 1.86 -7.88 1.86
C LYS A 17 2.80 -6.69 2.01
N SER A 18 3.86 -6.64 1.20
CA SER A 18 4.83 -5.54 1.23
C SER A 18 4.20 -4.20 0.82
N PHE A 19 3.37 -4.20 -0.24
CA PHE A 19 2.65 -3.00 -0.69
C PHE A 19 1.65 -2.49 0.34
N ALA A 20 0.91 -3.41 0.98
CA ALA A 20 -0.01 -3.07 2.05
C ALA A 20 0.70 -2.50 3.30
N GLU A 21 1.89 -3.02 3.65
CA GLU A 21 2.71 -2.49 4.73
C GLU A 21 3.21 -1.07 4.42
N GLU A 22 3.65 -0.82 3.19
CA GLU A 22 4.13 0.49 2.76
C GLU A 22 3.01 1.55 2.70
N GLY A 23 1.87 1.22 2.07
CA GLY A 23 0.70 2.10 2.07
C GLY A 23 0.14 2.33 3.48
N GLY A 24 0.12 1.27 4.31
CA GLY A 24 -0.29 1.34 5.70
C GLY A 24 0.58 2.30 6.52
N ARG A 25 1.90 2.32 6.31
CA ARG A 25 2.82 3.25 6.97
C ARG A 25 2.45 4.71 6.69
N TYR A 26 2.24 5.07 5.42
CA TYR A 26 1.85 6.44 5.05
C TYR A 26 0.48 6.83 5.61
N ALA A 27 -0.47 5.90 5.64
CA ALA A 27 -1.79 6.16 6.24
C ALA A 27 -1.70 6.40 7.75
N VAL A 28 -0.93 5.57 8.47
CA VAL A 28 -0.74 5.73 9.93
C VAL A 28 -0.07 7.06 10.25
N GLU A 29 0.99 7.42 9.53
CA GLU A 29 1.71 8.69 9.69
C GLU A 29 0.76 9.89 9.47
N ALA A 30 0.00 9.88 8.37
CA ALA A 30 -0.93 10.96 8.07
C ALA A 30 -2.04 11.12 9.12
N ILE A 31 -2.52 10.02 9.70
CA ILE A 31 -3.57 10.03 10.73
C ILE A 31 -3.03 10.49 12.07
N GLN A 32 -1.86 9.98 12.49
CA GLN A 32 -1.26 10.36 13.76
C GLN A 32 -0.89 11.85 13.79
N ASP A 33 -0.37 12.36 12.68
CA ASP A 33 0.09 13.74 12.56
C ASP A 33 -0.85 14.64 11.75
N VAL A 34 -2.15 14.34 11.73
CA VAL A 34 -3.15 15.01 10.87
C VAL A 34 -3.14 16.54 10.98
N ARG A 35 -2.90 17.09 12.17
CA ARG A 35 -2.78 18.55 12.37
C ARG A 35 -1.55 19.12 11.68
N THR A 36 -0.43 18.41 11.72
CA THR A 36 0.82 18.78 11.04
C THR A 36 0.63 18.71 9.53
N VAL A 37 0.00 17.63 9.05
CA VAL A 37 -0.31 17.47 7.61
C VAL A 37 -1.15 18.64 7.09
N ALA A 38 -2.22 18.98 7.82
CA ALA A 38 -3.08 20.12 7.48
C ALA A 38 -2.35 21.46 7.57
N THR A 39 -1.55 21.67 8.62
CA THR A 39 -0.77 22.91 8.80
C THR A 39 0.24 23.13 7.66
N LEU A 40 0.80 22.04 7.13
CA LEU A 40 1.76 22.09 6.02
C LEU A 40 1.11 21.99 4.64
N ASN A 41 -0.22 21.85 4.55
CA ASN A 41 -0.96 21.58 3.30
C ASN A 41 -0.38 20.38 2.51
N LYS A 42 -0.08 19.28 3.22
CA LYS A 42 0.57 18.07 2.67
C LYS A 42 -0.40 16.92 2.42
N GLU A 43 -1.70 17.13 2.45
CA GLU A 43 -2.72 16.09 2.25
C GLU A 43 -2.51 15.36 0.91
N LYS A 44 -2.30 16.13 -0.17
CA LYS A 44 -2.05 15.56 -1.51
C LYS A 44 -0.79 14.71 -1.58
N TYR A 45 0.24 15.03 -0.80
CA TYR A 45 1.48 14.27 -0.76
C TYR A 45 1.24 12.88 -0.15
N PHE A 46 0.53 12.81 0.98
CA PHE A 46 0.21 11.53 1.62
C PHE A 46 -0.76 10.69 0.79
N ILE A 47 -1.74 11.32 0.12
CA ILE A 47 -2.63 10.64 -0.83
C ILE A 47 -1.81 10.02 -1.97
N HIS A 48 -0.93 10.80 -2.60
CA HIS A 48 -0.12 10.31 -3.71
C HIS A 48 0.80 9.15 -3.28
N LYS A 49 1.47 9.27 -2.12
CA LYS A 49 2.34 8.21 -1.59
C LYS A 49 1.57 6.93 -1.24
N TYR A 50 0.37 7.08 -0.69
CA TYR A 50 -0.53 5.96 -0.45
C TYR A 50 -0.90 5.29 -1.77
N GLU A 51 -1.33 6.04 -2.79
CA GLU A 51 -1.69 5.51 -4.11
C GLU A 51 -0.50 4.84 -4.82
N GLU A 52 0.69 5.44 -4.80
CA GLU A 52 1.93 4.86 -5.37
C GLU A 52 2.26 3.49 -4.75
N ALA A 53 1.98 3.30 -3.45
CA ALA A 53 2.23 2.03 -2.78
C ALA A 53 1.33 0.90 -3.32
N PHE A 54 0.14 1.22 -3.84
CA PHE A 54 -0.80 0.23 -4.40
C PHE A 54 -0.79 0.16 -5.94
N ASN A 55 -0.32 1.20 -6.62
CA ASN A 55 -0.30 1.28 -8.09
C ASN A 55 0.93 0.62 -8.74
N ASN A 56 1.87 0.06 -7.97
CA ASN A 56 2.99 -0.73 -8.51
C ASN A 56 2.57 -2.09 -9.12
N ASP A 57 1.27 -2.42 -9.15
CA ASP A 57 0.74 -3.70 -9.67
C ASP A 57 0.31 -3.65 -11.16
N TYR A 58 0.50 -2.53 -11.88
CA TYR A 58 -0.01 -2.34 -13.25
C TYR A 58 0.99 -1.77 -14.29
N LEU A 59 2.26 -2.18 -14.28
CA LEU A 59 3.18 -2.00 -15.43
C LEU A 59 4.04 -3.25 -15.66
#